data_AF-A0A4R6F235-F1
#
_entry.id   AF-A0A4R6F235-F1
#
_cell.length_a   1.000
_cell.length_b   1.000
_cell.length_c   1.000
_cell.angle_alpha   90.00
_cell.angle_beta   90.00
_cell.angle_gamma   90.00
#
_symmetry.space_group_name_H-M   'P 1'
#
loop_
_entity.id
_entity.type
_entity.pdbx_description
1 polymer ?
#
loop_
_entity_poly.entity_id
_entity_poly.type
_entity_poly.pdbx_seq_one_letter_code
_entity_poly.pdbx_strand_id
1 'polypeptide(L)'
;MALFATATPFSKVRSTVVTCCRSTVFSRCRGPGLFSGDCMALTLTDVKRIAHLARLELPDADAEHTLAQLNDFFGLVEQMQAVDTTGIAPLAHPIEQIEDVALRLRDDAVTETVRREEFQRPAPAVQEGLYLVPKVIE
;
A
#
# COMPACT_ATOMS: atom_id res chain seq x y z
N MET A 1 -28.60 20.78 -34.62
CA MET A 1 -29.12 20.11 -33.42
C MET A 1 -27.90 19.77 -32.56
N ALA A 2 -27.36 20.72 -31.78
CA ALA A 2 -27.75 21.01 -30.38
C ALA A 2 -27.84 19.70 -29.57
N LEU A 3 -27.01 19.42 -28.55
CA LEU A 3 -26.83 20.18 -27.32
C LEU A 3 -25.47 19.86 -26.65
N PHE A 4 -24.69 20.89 -26.29
CA PHE A 4 -24.34 21.26 -24.90
C PHE A 4 -23.63 20.20 -24.05
N ALA A 5 -22.30 20.31 -23.96
CA ALA A 5 -21.56 20.00 -22.73
C ALA A 5 -20.79 21.27 -22.35
N THR A 6 -21.25 21.88 -21.27
CA THR A 6 -20.85 23.18 -20.76
C THR A 6 -19.38 23.19 -20.34
N ALA A 7 -18.65 24.13 -20.92
CA ALA A 7 -17.42 24.66 -20.38
C ALA A 7 -17.69 25.37 -19.06
N THR A 8 -16.83 25.14 -18.05
CA THR A 8 -16.45 26.16 -17.08
C THR A 8 -15.02 25.92 -16.59
N PRO A 9 -14.31 27.00 -16.22
CA PRO A 9 -12.89 27.15 -16.45
C PRO A 9 -12.10 27.02 -15.15
N PHE A 10 -10.94 26.38 -15.18
CA PHE A 10 -10.00 26.50 -14.05
C PHE A 10 -8.64 26.98 -14.54
N SER A 11 -8.64 28.25 -14.90
CA SER A 11 -7.47 29.09 -15.03
C SER A 11 -6.87 29.35 -13.63
N LYS A 12 -5.69 28.78 -13.35
CA LYS A 12 -4.49 29.59 -13.08
C LYS A 12 -3.26 28.71 -12.88
N VAL A 13 -2.31 28.97 -13.77
CA VAL A 13 -0.92 28.52 -13.77
C VAL A 13 -0.21 28.99 -12.50
N ARG A 14 0.54 28.10 -11.85
CA ARG A 14 1.86 28.40 -11.26
C ARG A 14 2.64 27.13 -10.95
N SER A 15 3.69 26.97 -11.72
CA SER A 15 4.77 26.00 -11.60
C SER A 15 5.55 26.17 -10.30
N THR A 16 5.76 25.08 -9.56
CA THR A 16 6.87 25.01 -8.61
C THR A 16 7.53 23.65 -8.72
N VAL A 17 8.80 23.70 -9.08
CA VAL A 17 9.74 22.59 -9.27
C VAL A 17 10.00 21.93 -7.91
N VAL A 18 9.74 20.63 -7.79
CA VAL A 18 10.15 19.84 -6.63
C VAL A 18 11.47 19.15 -6.98
N THR A 19 12.55 19.72 -6.45
CA THR A 19 13.89 19.15 -6.54
C THR A 19 13.97 17.91 -5.64
N CYS A 20 14.37 16.81 -6.27
CA CYS A 20 14.49 15.47 -5.70
C CYS A 20 15.62 15.37 -4.66
N CYS A 21 15.23 14.91 -3.48
CA CYS A 21 15.85 13.86 -2.65
C CYS A 21 17.37 13.90 -2.41
N ARG A 22 17.74 14.15 -1.15
CA ARG A 22 19.07 13.78 -0.62
C ARG A 22 18.90 13.06 0.73
N SER A 23 18.90 11.73 0.63
CA SER A 23 19.56 10.78 1.54
C SER A 23 19.79 11.21 2.99
N THR A 24 19.18 10.53 3.96
CA THR A 24 19.93 9.92 5.09
C THR A 24 19.05 9.02 5.97
N VAL A 25 19.49 7.77 6.11
CA VAL A 25 19.44 6.94 7.33
C VAL A 25 18.08 6.37 7.74
N PHE A 26 17.80 5.20 7.16
CA PHE A 26 16.99 4.16 7.76
C PHE A 26 17.80 3.54 8.93
N SER A 27 17.73 4.16 10.11
CA SER A 27 18.24 3.56 11.34
C SER A 27 17.18 3.54 12.42
N ARG A 28 16.71 2.32 12.69
CA ARG A 28 16.53 1.81 14.05
C ARG A 28 15.33 2.36 14.84
N CYS A 29 14.17 1.77 14.58
CA CYS A 29 13.12 1.59 15.58
C CYS A 29 12.88 0.09 15.81
N ARG A 30 13.80 -0.58 16.52
CA ARG A 30 13.47 -1.82 17.24
C ARG A 30 12.71 -1.39 18.50
N GLY A 31 11.38 -1.32 18.41
CA GLY A 31 10.53 -1.26 19.58
C GLY A 31 10.34 -2.67 20.17
N PRO A 32 10.29 -2.83 21.49
CA PRO A 32 9.97 -4.11 22.10
C PRO A 32 8.52 -4.47 21.73
N GLY A 33 8.34 -5.61 21.07
CA GLY A 33 7.04 -6.17 20.76
C GLY A 33 6.34 -6.60 22.04
N LEU A 34 5.56 -5.69 22.63
CA LEU A 34 4.43 -6.04 23.48
C LEU A 34 3.31 -6.52 22.56
N PHE A 35 3.44 -7.76 22.05
CA PHE A 35 2.26 -8.53 21.69
C PHE A 35 1.61 -8.95 23.01
N SER A 36 0.92 -8.00 23.65
CA SER A 36 -0.05 -8.32 24.68
C SER A 36 -1.12 -9.18 24.03
N GLY A 37 -1.10 -10.47 24.37
CA GLY A 37 -2.20 -11.38 24.12
C GLY A 37 -3.38 -10.96 24.99
N ASP A 38 -4.19 -10.06 24.46
CA ASP A 38 -5.59 -9.93 24.84
C ASP A 38 -6.41 -10.71 23.82
N CYS A 39 -7.49 -11.35 24.26
CA CYS A 39 -8.42 -12.08 23.38
C CYS A 39 -8.81 -11.24 22.15
N MET A 40 -8.51 -11.73 20.95
CA MET A 40 -8.55 -10.95 19.70
C MET A 40 -9.95 -10.93 19.09
N ALA A 41 -10.93 -10.43 19.83
CA ALA A 41 -12.22 -10.07 19.24
C ALA A 41 -12.11 -8.67 18.64
N LEU A 42 -12.13 -8.56 17.31
CA LEU A 42 -12.14 -7.27 16.62
C LEU A 42 -13.49 -6.56 16.82
N THR A 43 -13.42 -5.23 16.93
CA THR A 43 -14.61 -4.37 16.99
C THR A 43 -14.96 -3.81 15.61
N LEU A 44 -16.20 -3.35 15.41
CA LEU A 44 -16.60 -2.69 14.16
C LEU A 44 -15.76 -1.44 13.85
N THR A 45 -15.32 -0.72 14.88
CA THR A 45 -14.40 0.42 14.73
C THR A 45 -13.04 0.01 14.19
N ASP A 46 -12.55 -1.17 14.56
CA ASP A 46 -11.28 -1.69 14.03
C ASP A 46 -11.39 -2.08 12.55
N VAL A 47 -12.50 -2.70 12.16
CA VAL A 47 -12.75 -3.04 10.74
C VAL A 47 -12.79 -1.78 9.87
N LYS A 48 -13.48 -0.73 10.32
CA LYS A 48 -13.51 0.57 9.62
C LYS A 48 -12.12 1.21 9.53
N ARG A 49 -11.32 1.10 10.60
CA ARG A 49 -9.93 1.58 10.61
C ARG A 49 -9.06 0.82 9.62
N ILE A 50 -9.18 -0.50 9.57
CA ILE A 50 -8.44 -1.36 8.62
C ILE A 50 -8.85 -1.03 7.18
N ALA A 51 -10.14 -0.89 6.91
CA ALA A 51 -10.65 -0.50 5.59
C ALA A 51 -10.07 0.85 5.13
N HIS A 52 -10.04 1.84 6.02
CA HIS A 52 -9.42 3.14 5.73
C HIS A 52 -7.91 3.03 5.42
N LEU A 53 -7.17 2.20 6.16
CA LEU A 53 -5.74 1.95 5.89
C LEU A 53 -5.51 1.25 4.56
N ALA A 54 -6.39 0.30 4.20
CA ALA A 54 -6.37 -0.41 2.93
C ALA A 54 -6.92 0.41 1.76
N ARG A 55 -7.40 1.64 2.00
CA ARG A 55 -8.06 2.50 1.00
C ARG A 55 -9.29 1.83 0.36
N LEU A 56 -10.02 1.04 1.16
CA LEU A 56 -11.27 0.41 0.79
C LEU A 56 -12.44 1.20 1.36
N GLU A 57 -13.42 1.50 0.50
CA GLU A 57 -14.72 2.01 0.93
C GLU A 57 -15.62 0.83 1.28
N LEU A 58 -16.09 0.77 2.53
CA LEU A 58 -16.88 -0.35 3.05
C LEU A 58 -18.22 0.18 3.58
N PRO A 59 -19.36 -0.24 3.01
CA PRO A 59 -20.67 0.12 3.55
C PRO A 59 -20.91 -0.59 4.89
N ASP A 60 -21.75 0.00 5.75
CA ASP A 60 -21.99 -0.52 7.11
C ASP A 60 -22.55 -1.95 7.13
N ALA A 61 -23.38 -2.31 6.14
CA ALA A 61 -23.93 -3.66 6.00
C ALA A 61 -22.85 -4.72 5.75
N ASP A 62 -21.80 -4.38 4.98
CA ASP A 62 -20.70 -5.30 4.70
C ASP A 62 -19.69 -5.33 5.85
N ALA A 63 -19.64 -4.29 6.67
CA ALA A 63 -18.74 -4.20 7.81
C ALA A 63 -19.05 -5.24 8.90
N GLU A 64 -20.33 -5.49 9.19
CA GLU A 64 -20.74 -6.53 10.16
C GLU A 64 -20.40 -7.94 9.67
N HIS A 65 -20.65 -8.22 8.39
CA HIS A 65 -20.29 -9.49 7.78
C HIS A 65 -18.77 -9.70 7.76
N THR A 66 -18.02 -8.66 7.40
CA THR A 66 -16.54 -8.69 7.38
C THR A 66 -15.98 -8.90 8.78
N LEU A 67 -16.58 -8.30 9.81
CA LEU A 67 -16.18 -8.51 11.21
C LEU A 67 -16.27 -10.00 11.60
N ALA A 68 -17.39 -10.65 11.27
CA ALA A 68 -17.57 -12.07 11.58
C ALA A 68 -16.50 -12.93 10.89
N GLN A 69 -16.28 -12.71 9.59
CA GLN A 69 -15.27 -13.43 8.83
C GLN A 69 -13.83 -13.22 9.34
N LEU A 70 -13.50 -12.00 9.75
CA LEU A 70 -12.19 -11.70 10.32
C LEU A 70 -11.99 -12.38 11.68
N ASN A 71 -13.00 -12.36 12.55
CA ASN A 71 -12.93 -13.05 13.84
C ASN A 71 -12.79 -14.57 13.67
N ASP A 72 -13.50 -15.18 12.72
CA ASP A 72 -13.35 -16.59 12.38
C ASP A 72 -11.92 -16.92 11.90
N PHE A 73 -11.34 -16.04 11.06
CA PHE A 73 -9.96 -16.18 10.60
C PHE A 73 -8.94 -16.06 11.75
N PHE A 74 -9.13 -15.11 12.67
CA PHE A 74 -8.26 -15.01 13.85
C PHE A 74 -8.38 -16.25 14.75
N GLY A 75 -9.55 -16.87 14.85
CA GLY A 75 -9.71 -18.16 15.54
C GLY A 75 -8.86 -19.29 14.93
N LEU A 76 -8.62 -19.27 13.61
CA LEU A 76 -7.67 -20.19 12.97
C LEU A 76 -6.22 -19.84 13.31
N VAL A 77 -5.86 -18.56 13.28
CA VAL A 77 -4.50 -18.09 13.61
C VAL A 77 -4.11 -18.38 15.05
N GLU A 78 -5.07 -18.29 15.99
CA GLU A 78 -4.86 -18.64 17.40
C GLU A 78 -4.41 -20.11 17.57
N GLN A 79 -4.88 -21.03 16.73
CA GLN A 79 -4.43 -22.43 16.76
C GLN A 79 -2.95 -22.56 16.44
N MET A 80 -2.39 -21.67 15.61
CA MET A 80 -0.96 -21.65 15.29
C MET A 80 -0.10 -21.13 16.44
N GLN A 81 -0.66 -20.31 17.34
CA GLN A 81 0.05 -19.79 18.51
C GLN A 81 0.34 -20.85 19.57
N ALA A 82 -0.35 -22.00 19.52
CA ALA A 82 -0.10 -23.12 20.43
C ALA A 82 1.29 -23.77 20.23
N VAL A 83 1.96 -23.48 19.10
CA VAL A 83 3.28 -24.01 18.79
C VAL A 83 4.36 -23.10 19.38
N ASP A 84 5.20 -23.65 20.26
CA ASP A 84 6.37 -22.94 20.80
C ASP A 84 7.41 -22.70 19.69
N THR A 85 7.68 -21.42 19.42
CA THR A 85 8.67 -20.97 18.43
C THR A 85 9.86 -20.26 19.08
N THR A 86 10.06 -20.44 20.39
CA THR A 86 11.18 -19.83 21.11
C THR A 86 12.53 -20.29 20.55
N GLY A 87 13.39 -19.32 20.22
CA GLY A 87 14.72 -19.59 19.67
C GLY A 87 14.77 -19.93 18.17
N ILE A 88 13.63 -19.97 17.47
CA ILE A 88 13.58 -20.20 16.02
C ILE A 88 13.74 -18.86 15.29
N ALA A 89 14.72 -18.80 14.37
CA ALA A 89 14.86 -17.65 13.48
C ALA A 89 13.73 -17.61 12.44
N PRO A 90 13.04 -16.47 12.23
CA PRO A 90 12.04 -16.34 11.19
C PRO A 90 12.64 -16.57 9.80
N LEU A 91 11.92 -17.31 8.94
CA LEU A 91 12.30 -17.54 7.55
C LEU A 91 11.62 -16.52 6.64
N ALA A 92 12.39 -15.66 5.97
CA ALA A 92 11.84 -14.62 5.10
C ALA A 92 11.74 -15.08 3.64
N HIS A 93 12.76 -15.80 3.15
CA HIS A 93 12.81 -16.31 1.78
C HIS A 93 13.04 -17.83 1.83
N PRO A 94 12.26 -18.67 1.12
CA PRO A 94 12.44 -20.12 1.17
C PRO A 94 13.84 -20.60 0.75
N ILE A 95 14.51 -19.83 -0.12
CA ILE A 95 15.85 -20.16 -0.64
C ILE A 95 16.94 -20.03 0.45
N GLU A 96 16.70 -19.25 1.51
CA GLU A 96 17.64 -19.10 2.65
C GLU A 96 17.94 -20.43 3.36
N GLN A 97 17.11 -21.47 3.15
CA GLN A 97 17.35 -22.80 3.69
C GLN A 97 18.39 -23.61 2.90
N ILE A 98 18.60 -23.27 1.62
CA ILE A 98 19.42 -24.03 0.69
C ILE A 98 20.72 -23.27 0.37
N GLU A 99 20.63 -21.95 0.24
CA GLU A 99 21.74 -21.09 -0.16
C GLU A 99 21.70 -19.76 0.60
N ASP A 100 22.89 -19.19 0.85
CA ASP A 100 23.00 -17.85 1.42
C ASP A 100 22.45 -16.81 0.43
N VAL A 101 21.38 -16.11 0.83
CA VAL A 101 20.77 -15.05 0.01
C VAL A 101 21.62 -13.77 0.10
N ALA A 102 22.53 -13.61 -0.84
CA ALA A 102 23.22 -12.34 -1.04
C ALA A 102 22.31 -11.32 -1.76
N LEU A 103 22.50 -10.03 -1.45
CA LEU A 103 21.86 -8.94 -2.18
C LEU A 103 22.29 -8.97 -3.64
N ARG A 104 21.32 -9.19 -4.55
CA ARG A 104 21.59 -9.16 -5.99
C ARG A 104 21.91 -7.74 -6.41
N LEU A 105 23.16 -7.52 -6.82
CA LEU A 105 23.59 -6.26 -7.40
C LEU A 105 23.16 -6.21 -8.86
N ARG A 106 22.62 -5.05 -9.27
CA ARG A 106 22.36 -4.72 -10.66
C ARG A 106 23.49 -3.83 -11.15
N ASP A 107 24.02 -4.12 -12.34
CA ASP A 107 25.03 -3.27 -12.98
C ASP A 107 24.48 -1.85 -13.22
N ASP A 108 25.33 -0.84 -13.01
CA ASP A 108 25.01 0.56 -13.26
C ASP A 108 25.16 0.90 -14.76
N ALA A 109 24.27 0.33 -15.57
CA ALA A 109 24.19 0.59 -17.00
C ALA A 109 22.85 1.28 -17.33
N VAL A 110 22.90 2.27 -18.23
CA VAL A 110 21.71 2.98 -18.71
C VAL A 110 21.00 2.13 -19.77
N THR A 111 19.80 1.67 -19.47
CA THR A 111 18.97 0.82 -20.36
C THR A 111 17.78 1.55 -20.97
N GLU A 112 17.61 2.83 -20.67
CA GLU A 112 16.31 3.48 -20.82
C GLU A 112 16.00 3.96 -22.24
N THR A 113 14.80 3.60 -22.72
CA THR A 113 14.17 4.16 -23.92
C THR A 113 12.82 4.77 -23.53
N VAL A 114 12.57 6.02 -23.93
CA VAL A 114 11.32 6.72 -23.57
C VAL A 114 10.17 6.21 -24.43
N ARG A 115 9.28 5.39 -23.86
CA ARG A 115 8.09 4.82 -24.54
C ARG A 115 6.79 5.41 -23.97
N ARG A 116 6.67 6.74 -24.07
CA ARG A 116 5.60 7.52 -23.43
C ARG A 116 4.20 7.08 -23.85
N GLU A 117 3.98 6.88 -25.15
CA GLU A 117 2.67 6.51 -25.72
C GLU A 117 2.19 5.14 -25.23
N GLU A 118 3.10 4.17 -25.13
CA GLU A 118 2.78 2.82 -24.66
C GLU A 118 2.43 2.78 -23.18
N PHE A 119 3.17 3.52 -22.36
CA PHE A 119 2.91 3.60 -20.92
C PHE A 119 1.60 4.33 -20.59
N GLN A 120 1.19 5.27 -21.45
CA GLN A 120 -0.01 6.07 -21.26
C GLN A 120 -1.27 5.43 -21.84
N ARG A 121 -1.13 4.41 -22.70
CA ARG A 121 -2.26 3.68 -23.29
C ARG A 121 -3.27 3.11 -22.28
N PRO A 122 -2.89 2.50 -21.14
CA PRO A 122 -3.85 1.99 -20.15
C PRO A 122 -4.37 3.07 -19.18
N ALA A 123 -3.89 4.31 -19.27
CA ALA A 123 -4.15 5.30 -18.24
C ALA A 123 -5.54 5.96 -18.40
N PRO A 124 -6.32 6.12 -17.32
CA PRO A 124 -7.68 6.69 -17.39
C PRO A 124 -7.74 8.15 -17.85
N ALA A 125 -6.76 8.97 -17.46
CA ALA A 125 -6.73 10.39 -17.79
C ALA A 125 -5.28 10.86 -17.98
N VAL A 126 -4.99 11.40 -19.15
CA VAL A 126 -3.68 11.90 -19.53
C VAL A 126 -3.85 13.25 -20.22
N GLN A 127 -3.02 14.23 -19.86
CA GLN A 127 -2.97 15.53 -20.53
C GLN A 127 -1.53 16.00 -20.64
N GLU A 128 -1.14 16.50 -21.82
CA GLU A 128 0.25 16.93 -22.11
C GLU A 128 1.30 15.86 -21.75
N GLY A 129 0.85 14.59 -21.79
CA GLY A 129 1.55 13.38 -21.38
C GLY A 129 1.96 13.31 -19.91
N LEU A 130 1.15 13.90 -19.02
CA LEU A 130 1.18 13.70 -17.58
C LEU A 130 -0.06 12.90 -17.16
N TYR A 131 0.04 12.14 -16.07
CA TYR A 131 -1.11 11.48 -15.45
C TYR A 131 -1.88 12.49 -14.60
N LEU A 132 -3.17 12.63 -14.88
CA LEU A 132 -4.02 13.53 -14.12
C LEU A 132 -4.53 12.83 -12.86
N VAL A 133 -4.34 13.47 -11.71
CA VAL A 133 -4.86 13.02 -10.41
C VAL A 133 -5.62 14.19 -9.78
N PRO A 134 -6.78 13.94 -9.13
CA PRO A 134 -7.49 14.97 -8.39
C PRO A 134 -6.56 15.65 -7.37
N LYS A 135 -6.49 16.97 -7.43
CA LYS A 135 -5.74 17.75 -6.44
C LYS A 135 -6.54 17.76 -5.14
N VAL A 136 -5.92 17.32 -4.05
CA VAL A 136 -6.49 17.50 -2.71
C VAL A 136 -6.25 18.97 -2.33
N ILE A 137 -7.34 19.73 -2.18
CA ILE A 137 -7.34 21.09 -1.63
C ILE A 137 -8.32 21.06 -0.46
N GLU A 138 -7.86 21.54 0.70
CA GLU A 138 -8.69 21.79 1.88
C GLU A 138 -9.28 23.22 1.83
#